data_AF-A0A2S6RBT0-F1
#
_entry.id   AF-A0A2S6RBT0-F1
#
_cell.length_a   1.000
_cell.length_b   1.000
_cell.length_c   1.000
_cell.angle_alpha   90.00
_cell.angle_beta   90.00
_cell.angle_gamma   90.00
#
_symmetry.space_group_name_H-M   'P 1'
#
loop_
_entity.id
_entity.type
_entity.pdbx_description
1 polymer ?
#
loop_
_entity_poly.entity_id
_entity_poly.type
_entity_poly.pdbx_seq_one_letter_code
_entity_poly.pdbx_strand_id
1 'polypeptide(L)' 'MFNLEKTLLLARAAFMHGYVSEAKVLYKKLLKLQPNHSIAKKELRLIRAL' A
#
# COMPACT_ATOMS: atom_id res chain seq x y z
N MET A 1 -17.50 5.90 1.98
CA MET A 1 -16.84 4.80 2.73
C MET A 1 -15.45 4.56 2.18
N PHE A 2 -14.42 4.65 3.01
CA PHE A 2 -13.05 4.34 2.59
C PHE A 2 -12.90 2.81 2.55
N ASN A 3 -12.82 2.21 1.36
CA ASN A 3 -12.69 0.76 1.24
C ASN A 3 -11.20 0.38 1.28
N LEU A 4 -10.78 -0.24 2.38
CA LEU A 4 -9.40 -0.65 2.63
C LEU A 4 -8.92 -1.65 1.59
N GLU A 5 -9.77 -2.59 1.16
CA GLU A 5 -9.44 -3.56 0.11
C GLU A 5 -9.22 -2.90 -1.23
N LYS A 6 -10.07 -1.92 -1.59
CA LYS A 6 -9.88 -1.15 -2.83
C LYS A 6 -8.56 -0.38 -2.81
N THR A 7 -8.20 0.18 -1.65
CA THR A 7 -6.94 0.92 -1.47
C THR A 7 -5.74 -0.02 -1.57
N LEU A 8 -5.85 -1.23 -1.01
CA LEU A 8 -4.82 -2.26 -1.11
C LEU A 8 -4.60 -2.73 -2.55
N LEU A 9 -5.69 -3.02 -3.27
CA LEU A 9 -5.65 -3.42 -4.68
C LEU A 9 -5.01 -2.33 -5.55
N LEU A 10 -5.39 -1.07 -5.34
CA LEU A 10 -4.80 0.05 -6.06
C LEU A 10 -3.30 0.20 -5.75
N ALA A 11 -2.88 0.02 -4.49
CA ALA A 11 -1.48 0.08 -4.10
C ALA A 11 -0.64 -1.01 -4.78
N ARG A 12 -1.19 -2.23 -4.89
CA ARG A 12 -0.55 -3.34 -5.60
C ARG A 12 -0.47 -3.08 -7.10
N ALA A 13 -1.55 -2.60 -7.72
CA ALA A 13 -1.56 -2.26 -9.14
C ALA A 13 -0.53 -1.17 -9.46
N ALA A 14 -0.49 -0.10 -8.67
CA ALA A 14 0.51 0.95 -8.81
C ALA A 14 1.94 0.38 -8.76
N PHE A 15 2.23 -0.49 -7.79
CA PHE A 15 3.54 -1.13 -7.68
C PHE A 15 3.88 -2.01 -8.89
N MET A 16 2.94 -2.85 -9.35
CA MET A 16 3.11 -3.72 -10.51
C MET A 16 3.39 -2.95 -11.81
N HIS A 17 2.84 -1.74 -11.95
CA HIS A 17 3.06 -0.87 -13.10
C HIS A 17 4.29 0.05 -12.97
N GLY A 18 5.11 -0.10 -11.92
CA GLY A 18 6.30 0.71 -11.71
C GLY A 18 6.04 2.06 -11.04
N TYR A 19 4.79 2.37 -10.67
CA TYR A 19 4.41 3.57 -9.91
C TYR A 19 4.73 3.38 -8.42
N VAL A 20 6.01 3.21 -8.11
CA VAL A 20 6.54 2.90 -6.77
C VAL A 20 6.18 4.00 -5.76
N SER A 21 6.20 5.27 -6.18
CA SER A 21 5.88 6.41 -5.35
C SER A 21 4.40 6.43 -4.96
N GLU A 22 3.47 6.27 -5.91
CA GLU A 22 2.04 6.13 -5.60
C GLU A 22 1.76 4.94 -4.69
N ALA A 23 2.37 3.79 -4.97
CA ALA A 23 2.21 2.61 -4.12
C ALA A 23 2.60 2.91 -2.66
N LYS A 24 3.76 3.53 -2.42
CA LYS A 24 4.20 3.94 -1.07
C LYS A 24 3.17 4.85 -0.39
N VAL A 25 2.59 5.81 -1.11
CA VAL A 25 1.58 6.73 -0.57
C VAL A 25 0.30 5.98 -0.18
N LEU A 26 -0.17 5.06 -1.04
CA LEU A 26 -1.38 4.28 -0.80
C LEU A 26 -1.23 3.35 0.41
N TYR A 27 -0.10 2.62 0.52
CA TYR A 27 0.17 1.79 1.71
C TYR A 27 0.25 2.63 2.99
N LYS A 28 0.91 3.79 2.96
CA LYS A 28 0.96 4.70 4.13
C LYS A 28 -0.44 5.16 4.52
N LYS A 29 -1.30 5.50 3.56
CA LYS A 29 -2.69 5.91 3.82
C LYS A 29 -3.49 4.78 4.46
N LEU A 30 -3.32 3.56 3.95
CA LEU A 30 -3.96 2.37 4.47
C LEU A 30 -3.50 2.05 5.91
N LEU A 31 -2.20 2.21 6.21
CA LEU A 31 -1.66 2.04 7.57
C LEU A 31 -2.07 3.16 8.54
N LYS A 32 -2.36 4.38 8.06
CA LYS A 32 -2.96 5.43 8.91
C LYS A 32 -4.36 5.05 9.37
N LEU A 33 -5.14 4.37 8.52
CA LEU A 33 -6.51 3.94 8.84
C LEU A 33 -6.53 2.64 9.62
N GLN A 34 -5.66 1.69 9.29
CA GLN A 34 -5.51 0.43 9.98
C GLN A 34 -4.03 0.17 10.30
N PRO A 35 -3.53 0.71 11.43
CA PRO A 35 -2.14 0.56 11.84
C PRO A 35 -1.69 -0.87 12.02
N ASN A 36 -2.61 -1.82 12.20
CA ASN A 36 -2.31 -3.24 12.35
C ASN A 36 -2.50 -4.07 11.07
N HIS A 37 -2.62 -3.43 9.90
CA HIS A 37 -2.78 -4.14 8.63
C HIS A 37 -1.46 -4.82 8.21
N SER A 38 -1.38 -6.13 8.46
CA SER A 38 -0.18 -6.95 8.26
C SER A 38 0.33 -6.93 6.81
N ILE A 39 -0.58 -7.06 5.83
CA ILE A 39 -0.24 -7.09 4.40
C ILE A 39 0.41 -5.76 3.97
N ALA A 40 -0.23 -4.62 4.25
CA ALA A 40 0.30 -3.32 3.90
C ALA A 40 1.67 -3.02 4.55
N LYS A 41 1.92 -3.50 5.78
CA LYS A 41 3.26 -3.40 6.41
C LYS A 41 4.29 -4.22 5.63
N LYS A 42 3.97 -5.48 5.30
CA LYS A 42 4.86 -6.39 4.58
C LYS A 42 5.21 -5.84 3.20
N GLU A 43 4.20 -5.41 2.44
CA GLU A 43 4.36 -4.90 1.09
C GLU A 43 5.09 -3.55 1.07
N LEU A 44 4.76 -2.62 1.97
CA LEU A 44 5.51 -1.37 2.08
C LEU A 44 6.99 -1.58 2.42
N ARG A 45 7.32 -2.62 3.21
CA ARG A 45 8.71 -2.98 3.51
C ARG A 45 9.44 -3.49 2.27
N LEU A 46 8.82 -4.35 1.46
CA LEU A 46 9.41 -4.82 0.20
C LEU A 46 9.72 -3.65 -0.74
N ILE A 47 8.79 -2.72 -0.86
CA ILE A 47 8.91 -1.54 -1.73
C ILE A 47 9.99 -0.55 -1.25
N ARG A 48 10.35 -0.58 0.04
CA ARG A 48 11.45 0.22 0.60
C ARG A 48 12.83 -0.42 0.42
N ALA A 49 12.87 -1.72 0.15
CA ALA A 49 14.10 -2.47 -0.06
C ALA A 49 14.56 -2.46 -1.53
N LEU A 50 13.72 -1.95 -2.42
CA LEU A 50 14.04 -1.61 -3.82
C LEU A 50 14.59 -0.18 -3.89
#